data_AF-A0A4R5FKN5-F1
#
_entry.id   AF-A0A4R5FKN5-F1
#
_cell.length_a   1.000
_cell.length_b   1.000
_cell.length_c   1.000
_cell.angle_alpha   90.00
_cell.angle_beta   90.00
_cell.angle_gamma   90.00
#
_symmetry.space_group_name_H-M   'P 1'
#
loop_
_entity.id
_entity.type
_entity.pdbx_description
1 polymer ?
#
loop_
_entity_poly.entity_id
_entity_poly.type
_entity_poly.pdbx_seq_one_letter_code
_entity_poly.pdbx_strand_id
1 'polypeptide(L)'
;MLWALTAALSATGNNAVATYFVQLGEHAGLPAALTGNLLSLSTALAIAVRLAAGALTDLAPRHNPTVITAMMAGTLGLVLISTGSLVLFVAGAVLSFSAGWGWTGLLLATTLRLVPDRTENAGHTVQVGIYSGATVAPFAFGALSSTLGFTGTALIAAAPGGHG
;
A
#
# COMPACT_ATOMS: atom_id res chain seq x y z
N MET A 1 10.75 15.34 9.30
CA MET A 1 11.72 14.33 8.83
C MET A 1 11.27 12.91 9.11
N LEU A 2 11.01 12.50 10.36
CA LEU A 2 10.58 11.13 10.69
C LEU A 2 9.35 10.64 9.88
N TRP A 3 8.33 11.50 9.73
CA TRP A 3 7.11 11.24 8.93
C TRP A 3 7.37 10.96 7.45
N ALA A 4 8.37 11.61 6.84
CA ALA A 4 8.69 11.39 5.44
C ALA A 4 9.42 10.06 5.24
N LEU A 5 10.26 9.68 6.20
CA LEU A 5 10.99 8.40 6.16
C LEU A 5 10.03 7.21 6.32
N THR A 6 9.09 7.29 7.28
CA THR A 6 8.06 6.26 7.46
C THR A 6 7.13 6.18 6.25
N ALA A 7 6.76 7.33 5.66
CA ALA A 7 6.01 7.38 4.41
C ALA A 7 6.77 6.73 3.25
N ALA A 8 8.07 7.01 3.12
CA ALA A 8 8.91 6.46 2.07
C ALA A 8 9.03 4.94 2.19
N LEU A 9 9.37 4.43 3.37
CA LEU A 9 9.50 2.99 3.63
C LEU A 9 8.19 2.24 3.37
N SER A 10 7.07 2.78 3.85
CA SER A 10 5.74 2.19 3.63
C SER A 10 5.34 2.23 2.16
N ALA A 11 5.64 3.32 1.46
CA ALA A 11 5.38 3.44 0.02
C ALA A 11 6.25 2.48 -0.79
N THR A 12 7.50 2.23 -0.39
CA THR A 12 8.39 1.30 -1.09
C THR A 12 7.82 -0.11 -1.13
N GLY A 13 7.42 -0.67 0.01
CA GLY A 13 6.85 -2.03 0.06
C GLY A 13 5.57 -2.17 -0.77
N ASN A 14 4.65 -1.23 -0.63
CA ASN A 14 3.35 -1.26 -1.30
C ASN A 14 3.45 -1.08 -2.82
N ASN A 15 4.35 -0.19 -3.29
CA ASN A 15 4.56 0.03 -4.71
C ASN A 15 5.35 -1.11 -5.36
N ALA A 16 6.28 -1.73 -4.64
CA ALA A 16 7.01 -2.87 -5.15
C ALA A 16 6.10 -4.06 -5.49
N VAL A 17 5.18 -4.42 -4.59
CA VAL A 17 4.20 -5.49 -4.85
C VAL A 17 3.22 -5.10 -5.95
N ALA A 18 2.83 -3.83 -6.04
CA ALA A 18 1.96 -3.36 -7.13
C ALA A 18 2.66 -3.43 -8.50
N THR A 19 3.93 -3.06 -8.58
CA THR A 19 4.72 -3.10 -9.83
C THR A 19 4.89 -4.54 -10.35
N TYR A 20 5.14 -5.49 -9.46
CA TYR A 20 5.39 -6.88 -9.82
C TYR A 20 4.14 -7.79 -9.69
N PHE A 21 2.96 -7.19 -9.53
CA PHE A 21 1.72 -7.91 -9.27
C PHE A 21 1.39 -8.95 -10.36
N VAL A 22 1.57 -8.60 -11.63
CA VAL A 22 1.30 -9.51 -12.76
C VAL A 22 2.24 -10.71 -12.72
N GLN A 23 3.55 -10.48 -12.52
CA GLN A 23 4.54 -11.55 -12.43
C GLN A 23 4.34 -12.44 -11.19
N LEU A 24 3.92 -11.86 -10.06
CA LEU A 24 3.56 -12.62 -8.86
C LEU A 24 2.34 -13.51 -9.12
N GLY A 25 1.34 -13.04 -9.86
CA GLY A 25 0.19 -13.85 -10.26
C GLY A 25 0.57 -14.97 -11.24
N GLU A 26 1.47 -14.71 -12.19
CA GLU A 26 2.01 -15.75 -13.08
C GLU A 26 2.76 -16.84 -12.30
N HIS A 27 3.57 -16.46 -11.30
CA HIS A 27 4.21 -17.41 -10.40
C HIS A 27 3.20 -18.21 -9.55
N ALA A 28 2.05 -17.61 -9.22
CA ALA A 28 0.95 -18.30 -8.54
C ALA A 28 0.09 -19.18 -9.48
N GLY A 29 0.42 -19.24 -10.78
CA GLY A 29 -0.27 -20.06 -11.79
C GLY A 29 -1.42 -19.36 -12.52
N LEU A 30 -1.58 -18.04 -12.38
CA LEU A 30 -2.57 -17.26 -13.13
C LEU A 30 -2.03 -16.82 -14.50
N PRO A 31 -2.81 -16.92 -15.58
CA PRO A 31 -2.51 -16.27 -16.85
C PRO A 31 -2.36 -14.75 -16.68
N ALA A 32 -1.36 -14.14 -17.34
CA ALA A 32 -1.11 -12.70 -17.30
C ALA A 32 -2.37 -11.84 -17.55
N ALA A 33 -3.20 -12.24 -18.52
CA ALA A 33 -4.45 -11.54 -18.85
C ALA A 33 -5.43 -11.51 -17.67
N LEU A 34 -5.56 -12.62 -16.94
CA LEU A 34 -6.44 -12.68 -15.75
C LEU A 34 -5.86 -11.84 -14.61
N THR A 35 -4.55 -11.90 -14.39
CA THR A 35 -3.89 -11.11 -13.35
C THR A 35 -3.99 -9.60 -13.63
N GLY A 36 -3.88 -9.18 -14.90
CA GLY A 36 -4.10 -7.79 -15.32
C GLY A 36 -5.55 -7.32 -15.13
N ASN A 37 -6.52 -8.16 -15.46
CA ASN A 37 -7.94 -7.87 -15.19
C ASN A 37 -8.21 -7.74 -13.69
N LEU A 38 -7.63 -8.63 -12.89
CA LEU A 38 -7.77 -8.60 -11.43
C LEU A 38 -7.15 -7.33 -10.83
N LEU A 39 -5.99 -6.90 -11.31
CA LEU A 39 -5.37 -5.63 -10.93
C LEU A 39 -6.28 -4.45 -11.27
N SER A 40 -6.86 -4.44 -12.48
CA SER A 40 -7.77 -3.38 -12.92
C SER A 40 -9.04 -3.31 -12.05
N LEU A 41 -9.63 -4.46 -11.73
CA LEU A 41 -10.78 -4.52 -10.83
C LEU A 41 -10.42 -4.07 -9.41
N SER A 42 -9.26 -4.50 -8.91
CA SER A 42 -8.77 -4.16 -7.57
C SER A 42 -8.53 -2.65 -7.42
N THR A 43 -8.00 -2.00 -8.45
CA THR A 43 -7.82 -0.53 -8.44
C THR A 43 -9.14 0.23 -8.52
N ALA A 44 -10.11 -0.25 -9.31
CA ALA A 44 -11.45 0.33 -9.34
C ALA A 44 -12.16 0.23 -7.97
N LEU A 45 -12.09 -0.94 -7.33
CA LEU A 45 -12.59 -1.15 -5.98
C LEU A 45 -11.89 -0.27 -4.95
N ALA A 46 -10.57 -0.10 -5.07
CA ALA A 46 -9.80 0.78 -4.21
C ALA A 46 -10.25 2.24 -4.29
N ILE A 47 -10.54 2.74 -5.50
CA ILE A 47 -11.09 4.08 -5.69
C ILE A 47 -12.46 4.20 -5.01
N ALA A 48 -13.36 3.24 -5.23
CA ALA A 48 -14.69 3.24 -4.62
C ALA A 48 -14.63 3.23 -3.08
N VAL A 49 -13.78 2.38 -2.50
CA VAL A 49 -13.57 2.30 -1.04
C VAL A 49 -13.00 3.60 -0.49
N ARG A 50 -12.05 4.23 -1.18
CA ARG A 50 -11.49 5.54 -0.77
C ARG A 50 -12.53 6.64 -0.77
N LEU A 51 -13.38 6.70 -1.79
CA LEU A 51 -14.47 7.68 -1.85
C LEU A 51 -15.48 7.46 -0.74
N ALA A 52 -15.88 6.20 -0.50
CA ALA A 52 -16.78 5.85 0.58
C ALA A 52 -16.19 6.16 1.97
N ALA A 53 -14.93 5.80 2.21
CA ALA A 53 -14.23 6.09 3.45
C ALA A 53 -14.08 7.60 3.68
N GLY A 54 -13.69 8.35 2.65
CA GLY A 54 -13.62 9.82 2.70
C GLY A 54 -14.98 10.42 3.08
N ALA A 55 -16.04 10.05 2.37
CA ALA A 55 -17.39 10.51 2.65
C ALA A 55 -17.86 10.16 4.08
N LEU A 56 -17.60 8.94 4.55
CA LEU A 56 -17.91 8.53 5.93
C LEU A 56 -17.13 9.34 6.98
N THR A 57 -15.88 9.68 6.67
CA THR A 57 -15.04 10.48 7.57
C THR A 57 -15.52 11.93 7.64
N ASP A 58 -15.96 12.49 6.52
CA ASP A 58 -16.55 13.83 6.42
C ASP A 58 -17.89 13.92 7.16
N LEU A 59 -18.71 12.86 7.06
CA LEU A 59 -20.01 12.77 7.73
C LEU A 59 -19.89 12.53 9.25
N ALA A 60 -18.80 11.93 9.74
CA ALA A 60 -18.67 11.53 11.14
C ALA A 60 -17.24 11.76 11.71
N PRO A 61 -16.84 13.01 12.01
CA PRO A 61 -15.49 13.37 12.47
C PRO A 61 -15.01 12.66 13.74
N ARG A 62 -15.93 12.05 14.51
CA ARG A 62 -15.69 11.40 15.81
C ARG A 62 -15.37 9.89 15.69
N HIS A 63 -15.59 9.26 14.52
CA HIS A 63 -15.38 7.81 14.28
C HIS A 63 -14.07 7.47 13.57
N ASN A 64 -13.12 8.41 13.57
CA ASN A 64 -11.80 8.30 12.94
C ASN A 64 -11.03 6.99 13.28
N PRO A 65 -11.04 6.44 14.51
CA PRO A 65 -10.26 5.25 14.85
C PRO A 65 -10.64 4.00 14.04
N THR A 66 -11.93 3.76 13.77
CA THR A 66 -12.38 2.54 13.08
C THR A 66 -11.95 2.53 11.61
N VAL A 67 -11.99 3.69 10.94
CA VAL A 67 -11.49 3.86 9.57
C VAL A 67 -9.98 3.66 9.52
N ILE A 68 -9.26 4.17 10.52
CA ILE A 68 -7.81 3.99 10.67
C ILE A 68 -7.44 2.51 10.80
N THR A 69 -8.13 1.77 11.67
CA THR A 69 -7.88 0.33 11.88
C THR A 69 -8.21 -0.49 10.62
N ALA A 70 -9.27 -0.13 9.90
CA ALA A 70 -9.62 -0.78 8.63
C ALA A 70 -8.56 -0.55 7.54
N MET A 71 -7.94 0.63 7.51
CA MET A 71 -6.87 0.93 6.54
C MET A 71 -5.53 0.27 6.90
N MET A 72 -5.28 -0.03 8.17
CA MET A 72 -4.12 -0.84 8.58
C MET A 72 -4.22 -2.30 8.13
N ALA A 73 -5.44 -2.82 7.92
CA ALA A 73 -5.67 -4.20 7.47
C ALA A 73 -5.14 -4.49 6.05
N GLY A 74 -4.84 -3.47 5.25
CA GLY A 74 -4.27 -3.67 3.91
C GLY A 74 -2.86 -4.29 3.89
N THR A 75 -2.12 -4.21 5.00
CA THR A 75 -0.84 -4.93 5.17
C THR A 75 -1.04 -6.44 5.19
N LEU A 76 -2.17 -6.94 5.72
CA LEU A 76 -2.51 -8.36 5.64
C LEU A 76 -2.71 -8.80 4.19
N GLY A 77 -3.27 -7.94 3.34
CA GLY A 77 -3.42 -8.19 1.90
C GLY A 77 -2.08 -8.46 1.21
N LEU A 78 -1.03 -7.73 1.59
CA LEU A 78 0.31 -7.90 1.05
C LEU A 78 0.91 -9.25 1.46
N VAL A 79 0.73 -9.63 2.73
CA VAL A 79 1.15 -10.94 3.24
C VAL A 79 0.40 -12.06 2.52
N LEU A 80 -0.90 -11.90 2.29
CA LEU A 80 -1.73 -12.87 1.56
C LEU A 80 -1.25 -13.10 0.13
N ILE A 81 -0.92 -12.03 -0.61
CA ILE A 81 -0.35 -12.10 -1.97
C ILE A 81 0.98 -12.86 -1.97
N SER A 82 1.78 -12.70 -0.93
CA SER A 82 3.12 -13.33 -0.83
C SER A 82 3.10 -14.84 -0.57
N THR A 83 1.95 -15.44 -0.25
CA THR A 83 1.85 -16.90 0.03
C THR A 83 1.84 -17.78 -1.22
N GLY A 84 1.65 -17.20 -2.42
CA GLY A 84 1.64 -17.95 -3.69
C GLY A 84 0.42 -18.84 -3.93
N SER A 85 -0.56 -18.88 -3.01
CA SER A 85 -1.82 -19.58 -3.21
C SER A 85 -2.78 -18.75 -4.06
N LEU A 86 -3.39 -19.36 -5.08
CA LEU A 86 -4.36 -18.72 -5.99
C LEU A 86 -5.49 -17.98 -5.23
N VAL A 87 -6.09 -18.64 -4.24
CA VAL A 87 -7.21 -18.10 -3.46
C VAL A 87 -6.75 -16.93 -2.59
N LEU A 88 -5.57 -17.08 -1.96
CA LEU A 88 -4.99 -16.04 -1.12
C LEU A 88 -4.47 -14.86 -1.94
N PHE A 89 -4.04 -15.09 -3.18
CA PHE A 89 -3.62 -14.04 -4.11
C PHE A 89 -4.82 -13.17 -4.51
N VAL A 90 -5.96 -13.76 -4.86
CA VAL A 90 -7.18 -13.01 -5.22
C VAL A 90 -7.72 -12.23 -4.03
N ALA A 91 -7.84 -12.88 -2.86
CA ALA A 91 -8.30 -12.21 -1.65
C ALA A 91 -7.33 -11.11 -1.20
N GLY A 92 -6.04 -11.41 -1.24
CA GLY A 92 -4.96 -10.49 -0.92
C GLY A 92 -4.91 -9.29 -1.85
N ALA A 93 -5.12 -9.47 -3.16
CA ALA A 93 -5.21 -8.39 -4.13
C ALA A 93 -6.33 -7.40 -3.77
N VAL A 94 -7.54 -7.91 -3.57
CA VAL A 94 -8.67 -7.06 -3.20
C VAL A 94 -8.37 -6.32 -1.90
N LEU A 95 -7.87 -7.00 -0.86
CA LEU A 95 -7.52 -6.40 0.43
C LEU A 95 -6.38 -5.38 0.35
N SER A 96 -5.29 -5.69 -0.34
CA SER A 96 -4.13 -4.81 -0.49
C SER A 96 -4.48 -3.52 -1.22
N PHE A 97 -5.24 -3.61 -2.30
CA PHE A 97 -5.58 -2.43 -3.08
C PHE A 97 -6.69 -1.62 -2.41
N SER A 98 -7.70 -2.27 -1.82
CA SER A 98 -8.82 -1.56 -1.18
C SER A 98 -8.48 -0.95 0.17
N ALA A 99 -7.73 -1.65 1.02
CA ALA A 99 -7.35 -1.17 2.36
C ALA A 99 -5.91 -0.63 2.43
N GLY A 100 -4.98 -1.18 1.65
CA GLY A 100 -3.54 -0.91 1.78
C GLY A 100 -3.06 0.45 1.29
N TRP A 101 -3.96 1.31 0.85
CA TRP A 101 -3.63 2.59 0.24
C TRP A 101 -4.37 3.79 0.84
N GLY A 102 -5.25 3.60 1.84
CA GLY A 102 -5.88 4.72 2.53
C GLY A 102 -5.05 5.31 3.67
N TRP A 103 -3.97 4.63 4.09
CA TRP A 103 -3.03 5.16 5.08
C TRP A 103 -2.34 6.45 4.61
N THR A 104 -2.18 6.69 3.30
CA THR A 104 -1.55 7.92 2.79
C THR A 104 -2.41 9.15 3.04
N GLY A 105 -3.73 9.05 2.83
CA GLY A 105 -4.68 10.10 3.14
C GLY A 105 -4.76 10.36 4.65
N LEU A 106 -4.73 9.31 5.46
CA LEU A 106 -4.66 9.41 6.91
C LEU A 106 -3.37 10.09 7.39
N LEU A 107 -2.22 9.68 6.86
CA LEU A 107 -0.92 10.24 7.21
C LEU A 107 -0.89 11.74 6.92
N LEU A 108 -1.40 12.14 5.75
CA LEU A 108 -1.53 13.54 5.37
C LEU A 108 -2.48 14.29 6.33
N ALA A 109 -3.69 13.78 6.56
CA ALA A 109 -4.67 14.41 7.42
C ALA A 109 -4.17 14.57 8.88
N THR A 110 -3.53 13.53 9.43
CA THR A 110 -2.92 13.56 10.76
C THR A 110 -1.78 14.55 10.83
N THR A 111 -0.90 14.58 9.81
CA THR A 111 0.22 15.52 9.76
C THR A 111 -0.26 16.97 9.72
N LEU A 112 -1.29 17.26 8.92
CA LEU A 112 -1.89 18.59 8.82
C LEU A 112 -2.55 19.03 10.14
N ARG A 113 -3.18 18.10 10.86
CA ARG A 113 -3.80 18.37 12.19
C ARG A 113 -2.76 18.59 13.30
N LEU A 114 -1.61 17.92 13.23
CA LEU A 114 -0.54 18.04 14.23
C LEU A 114 0.29 19.31 14.08
N VAL A 115 0.38 19.86 12.87
CA VAL A 115 1.18 21.06 12.59
C VAL A 115 0.36 22.11 11.83
N PRO A 116 -0.72 22.65 12.44
CA PRO A 116 -1.66 23.53 11.75
C PRO A 116 -1.00 24.81 11.20
N ASP A 117 0.02 25.33 11.88
CA ASP A 117 0.73 26.55 11.47
C ASP A 117 1.75 26.36 10.33
N ARG A 118 2.01 25.10 9.92
CA ARG A 118 2.99 24.77 8.85
C ARG A 118 2.45 23.70 7.90
N THR A 119 1.14 23.66 7.71
CA THR A 119 0.41 22.66 6.91
C THR A 119 0.98 22.48 5.50
N GLU A 120 1.34 23.57 4.82
CA GLU A 120 1.94 23.53 3.47
C GLU A 120 3.27 22.74 3.45
N ASN A 121 4.22 23.14 4.30
CA ASN A 121 5.53 22.50 4.39
C ASN A 121 5.42 21.03 4.84
N ALA A 122 4.52 20.75 5.78
CA ALA A 122 4.31 19.42 6.32
C ALA A 122 3.67 18.48 5.26
N GLY A 123 2.69 18.97 4.51
CA GLY A 123 2.08 18.23 3.40
C GLY A 123 3.07 17.93 2.28
N HIS A 124 3.87 18.92 1.86
CA HIS A 124 4.90 18.73 0.84
C HIS A 124 5.94 17.69 1.28
N THR A 125 6.39 17.75 2.53
CA THR A 125 7.36 16.79 3.09
C THR A 125 6.83 15.34 3.05
N VAL A 126 5.54 15.13 3.36
CA VAL A 126 4.91 13.79 3.30
C VAL A 126 4.85 13.29 1.85
N GLN A 127 4.42 14.14 0.91
CA GLN A 127 4.31 13.77 -0.50
C GLN A 127 5.68 13.41 -1.11
N VAL A 128 6.71 14.21 -0.83
CA VAL A 128 8.08 13.91 -1.25
C VAL A 128 8.50 12.53 -0.72
N GLY A 129 8.22 12.21 0.54
CA GLY A 129 8.52 10.88 1.10
C GLY A 129 7.82 9.76 0.35
N ILE A 130 6.51 9.87 0.15
CA ILE A 130 5.68 8.86 -0.55
C ILE A 130 6.21 8.62 -1.98
N TYR A 131 6.40 9.68 -2.76
CA TYR A 131 6.83 9.56 -4.15
C TYR A 131 8.28 9.09 -4.27
N SER A 132 9.18 9.56 -3.41
CA SER A 132 10.56 9.06 -3.39
C SER A 132 10.59 7.56 -3.10
N GLY A 133 9.83 7.10 -2.11
CA GLY A 133 9.70 5.68 -1.79
C GLY A 133 9.12 4.86 -2.94
N ALA A 134 8.10 5.40 -3.62
CA ALA A 134 7.49 4.78 -4.80
C ALA A 134 8.46 4.68 -5.98
N THR A 135 9.31 5.69 -6.21
CA THR A 135 10.32 5.67 -7.27
C THR A 135 11.42 4.64 -7.01
N VAL A 136 11.85 4.49 -5.74
CA VAL A 136 12.91 3.54 -5.37
C VAL A 136 12.42 2.09 -5.39
N ALA A 137 11.11 1.87 -5.19
CA ALA A 137 10.50 0.55 -5.03
C ALA A 137 10.82 -0.48 -6.13
N PRO A 138 10.67 -0.18 -7.43
CA PRO A 138 10.89 -1.16 -8.49
C PRO A 138 12.36 -1.60 -8.56
N PHE A 139 13.29 -0.67 -8.37
CA PHE A 139 14.72 -0.94 -8.42
C PHE A 139 15.17 -1.80 -7.24
N ALA A 140 14.72 -1.46 -6.03
CA ALA A 140 15.04 -2.23 -4.83
C ALA A 140 14.46 -3.65 -4.91
N PHE A 141 13.19 -3.78 -5.33
CA PHE A 141 12.55 -5.08 -5.48
C PHE A 141 13.19 -5.93 -6.57
N GLY A 142 13.51 -5.35 -7.73
CA GLY A 142 14.20 -6.06 -8.81
C GLY A 142 15.60 -6.55 -8.41
N ALA A 143 16.36 -5.74 -7.66
CA ALA A 143 17.66 -6.16 -7.14
C ALA A 143 17.53 -7.31 -6.12
N LEU A 144 16.58 -7.21 -5.18
CA LEU A 144 16.34 -8.26 -4.18
C LEU A 144 15.81 -9.55 -4.81
N SER A 145 14.91 -9.47 -5.80
CA SER A 145 14.31 -10.64 -6.44
C SER A 145 15.33 -11.49 -7.20
N SER A 146 16.42 -10.88 -7.69
CA SER A 146 17.54 -11.61 -8.31
C SER A 146 18.28 -12.54 -7.33
N THR A 147 18.17 -12.29 -6.02
CA THR A 147 18.88 -13.06 -4.97
C THR A 147 17.94 -13.92 -4.12
N LEU A 148 16.74 -13.42 -3.80
CA LEU A 148 15.78 -14.06 -2.89
C LEU A 148 14.57 -14.67 -3.61
N GLY A 149 14.46 -14.49 -4.93
CA GLY A 149 13.27 -14.81 -5.70
C GLY A 149 12.10 -13.86 -5.40
N PHE A 150 11.03 -13.99 -6.18
CA PHE A 150 9.86 -13.12 -6.10
C PHE A 150 9.12 -13.25 -4.76
N THR A 151 8.94 -14.47 -4.27
CA THR A 151 8.23 -14.74 -3.02
C THR A 151 8.95 -14.19 -1.80
N GLY A 152 10.28 -14.43 -1.69
CA GLY A 152 11.09 -13.93 -0.58
C GLY A 152 11.14 -12.40 -0.55
N THR A 153 11.24 -11.79 -1.73
CA THR A 153 11.24 -10.31 -1.85
C THR A 153 9.87 -9.71 -1.52
N ALA A 154 8.77 -10.36 -1.94
CA ALA A 154 7.41 -9.95 -1.59
C ALA A 154 7.15 -10.03 -0.08
N LEU A 155 7.67 -11.05 0.62
CA LEU A 155 7.58 -11.15 2.08
C LEU A 155 8.32 -10.02 2.79
N ILE A 156 9.53 -9.66 2.34
CA ILE A 156 10.29 -8.53 2.89
C ILE A 156 9.57 -7.21 2.61
N ALA A 157 9.01 -7.03 1.42
CA ALA A 157 8.22 -5.85 1.07
C ALA A 157 6.89 -5.76 1.83
N ALA A 158 6.33 -6.90 2.24
CA ALA A 158 5.11 -6.99 3.05
C ALA A 158 5.36 -6.84 4.55
N ALA A 159 6.60 -7.00 5.02
CA ALA A 159 6.93 -6.78 6.41
C ALA A 159 6.67 -5.31 6.76
N PRO A 160 5.88 -5.01 7.82
CA PRO A 160 5.70 -3.64 8.27
C PRO A 160 7.08 -3.08 8.58
N GLY A 161 7.48 -2.03 7.83
CA GLY A 161 8.81 -1.43 7.90
C GLY A 161 9.24 -1.26 9.35
N GLY A 162 10.38 -1.88 9.68
CA GLY A 162 10.82 -2.14 11.04
C GLY A 162 10.62 -0.97 11.99
N HIS A 163 9.90 -1.24 13.06
CA HIS A 163 10.01 -0.50 14.31
C HIS A 163 11.43 -0.74 14.86
N GLY A 164 12.27 0.28 14.74
CA GLY A 164 13.52 0.48 15.48
C GLY A 164 13.54 1.91 15.98
#